data_AF-A0A7S4QKK9-F1
#
_entry.id   AF-A0A7S4QKK9-F1
#
_cell.length_a   1.000
_cell.length_b   1.000
_cell.length_c   1.000
_cell.angle_alpha   90.00
_cell.angle_beta   90.00
_cell.angle_gamma   90.00
#
_symmetry.space_group_name_H-M   'P 1'
#
loop_
_entity.id
_entity.type
_entity.pdbx_description
1 polymer ?
#
loop_
_entity_poly.entity_id
_entity_poly.type
_entity_poly.pdbx_seq_one_letter_code
_entity_poly.pdbx_strand_id
1 'polypeptide(L)'
;MTKSGSPTHPSYPGGHATSAGACTTILKIWLDPHATRCWPGYIVEADRSGLNLKNYTGPEFEGAPIPNDKKENCLTVTGELNKLAHNVAMGRDFSGVHWRVDDVNGIRLGEKVAIHYMQNELDRQPECASRKFKSFDGDFVYITKSGCDPEYESIL
;
A
#
# COMPACT_ATOMS: atom_id res chain seq x y z
N MET A 1 -22.73 12.80 0.52
CA MET A 1 -23.48 11.68 -0.07
C MET A 1 -23.90 12.02 -1.48
N THR A 2 -23.67 11.11 -2.42
CA THR A 2 -24.23 11.22 -3.78
C THR A 2 -25.75 11.07 -3.72
N LYS A 3 -26.46 11.57 -4.72
CA LYS A 3 -27.94 11.49 -4.79
C LYS A 3 -28.46 10.05 -4.68
N SER A 4 -27.70 9.07 -5.16
CA SER A 4 -28.07 7.65 -5.16
C SER A 4 -27.80 6.92 -3.84
N GLY A 5 -27.04 7.50 -2.92
CA GLY A 5 -26.56 6.79 -1.72
C GLY A 5 -25.55 5.68 -2.05
N SER A 6 -25.56 4.62 -1.24
CA SER A 6 -24.67 3.46 -1.43
C SER A 6 -25.04 2.64 -2.67
N PRO A 7 -24.09 1.91 -3.27
CA PRO A 7 -24.40 0.85 -4.21
C PRO A 7 -25.36 -0.21 -3.62
N THR A 8 -26.03 -0.97 -4.47
CA THR A 8 -27.01 -2.01 -4.07
C THR A 8 -26.34 -3.34 -3.72
N HIS A 9 -25.43 -3.30 -2.75
CA HIS A 9 -24.82 -4.47 -2.11
C HIS A 9 -24.59 -4.19 -0.62
N PRO A 10 -24.45 -5.21 0.24
CA PRO A 10 -24.10 -5.01 1.65
C PRO A 10 -22.82 -4.19 1.82
N SER A 11 -22.71 -3.48 2.95
CA SER A 11 -21.59 -2.58 3.20
C SER A 11 -20.27 -3.28 3.49
N TYR A 12 -20.31 -4.42 4.19
CA TYR A 12 -19.11 -5.05 4.73
C TYR A 12 -18.64 -6.27 3.90
N PRO A 13 -17.34 -6.39 3.61
CA PRO A 13 -16.31 -5.37 3.73
C PRO A 13 -16.40 -4.34 2.59
N GLY A 14 -15.62 -3.26 2.68
CA GLY A 14 -15.54 -2.28 1.61
C GLY A 14 -14.91 -2.90 0.35
N GLY A 15 -15.65 -2.93 -0.76
CA GLY A 15 -15.13 -3.46 -2.02
C GLY A 15 -13.92 -2.66 -2.52
N HIS A 16 -13.98 -1.33 -2.42
CA HIS A 16 -12.87 -0.44 -2.77
C HIS A 16 -11.65 -0.65 -1.87
N ALA A 17 -11.89 -0.85 -0.57
CA ALA A 17 -10.85 -1.14 0.41
C ALA A 17 -10.15 -2.48 0.09
N THR A 18 -10.92 -3.51 -0.27
CA THR A 18 -10.39 -4.82 -0.67
C THR A 18 -9.54 -4.73 -1.93
N SER A 19 -10.04 -4.07 -2.99
CA SER A 19 -9.27 -3.88 -4.22
C SER A 19 -8.00 -3.06 -4.00
N ALA A 20 -8.09 -1.94 -3.28
CA ALA A 20 -6.94 -1.08 -3.02
C ALA A 20 -5.90 -1.76 -2.14
N GLY A 21 -6.33 -2.52 -1.11
CA GLY A 21 -5.45 -3.33 -0.28
C GLY A 21 -4.70 -4.39 -1.08
N ALA A 22 -5.37 -5.09 -1.99
CA ALA A 22 -4.73 -6.07 -2.86
C ALA A 22 -3.72 -5.42 -3.83
N CYS A 23 -4.14 -4.40 -4.57
CA CYS A 23 -3.28 -3.74 -5.57
C CYS A 23 -2.01 -3.14 -4.93
N THR A 24 -2.16 -2.42 -3.82
CA THR A 24 -1.00 -1.82 -3.13
C THR A 24 -0.11 -2.87 -2.48
N THR A 25 -0.65 -4.01 -2.03
CA THR A 25 0.16 -5.14 -1.55
C THR A 25 1.02 -5.73 -2.66
N ILE A 26 0.47 -5.95 -3.84
CA ILE A 26 1.25 -6.40 -5.00
C ILE A 26 2.37 -5.41 -5.33
N LEU A 27 2.10 -4.10 -5.30
CA LEU A 27 3.13 -3.09 -5.50
C LEU A 27 4.22 -3.14 -4.41
N LYS A 28 3.84 -3.28 -3.13
CA LYS A 28 4.80 -3.43 -2.02
C LYS A 28 5.71 -4.65 -2.22
N ILE A 29 5.15 -5.77 -2.69
CA ILE A 29 5.89 -7.01 -2.97
C ILE A 29 6.91 -6.82 -4.10
N TRP A 30 6.52 -6.17 -5.21
CA TRP A 30 7.40 -5.98 -6.36
C TRP A 30 8.43 -4.87 -6.19
N LEU A 31 8.17 -3.91 -5.31
CA LEU A 31 9.08 -2.79 -5.07
C LEU A 31 10.11 -3.09 -3.98
N ASP A 32 10.10 -4.24 -3.32
CA ASP A 32 11.16 -4.65 -2.38
C ASP A 32 12.52 -4.79 -3.10
N PRO A 33 13.65 -4.30 -2.55
CA PRO A 33 13.83 -3.65 -1.23
C PRO A 33 13.53 -2.15 -1.20
N HIS A 34 13.21 -1.54 -2.35
CA HIS A 34 12.96 -0.11 -2.48
C HIS A 34 11.69 0.38 -1.78
N ALA A 35 10.73 -0.51 -1.50
CA ALA A 35 9.47 -0.17 -0.85
C ALA A 35 9.68 0.50 0.53
N THR A 36 10.80 0.25 1.20
CA THR A 36 11.11 0.87 2.51
C THR A 36 11.91 2.18 2.39
N ARG A 37 12.35 2.55 1.19
CA ARG A 37 13.10 3.80 0.93
C ARG A 37 12.16 5.01 0.85
N CYS A 38 12.74 6.20 0.92
CA CYS A 38 12.03 7.45 0.68
C CYS A 38 11.45 7.50 -0.73
N TRP A 39 10.31 8.18 -0.88
CA TRP A 39 9.72 8.45 -2.18
C TRP A 39 10.73 9.15 -3.11
N PRO A 40 10.96 8.66 -4.35
CA PRO A 40 12.06 9.12 -5.20
C PRO A 40 11.81 10.45 -5.93
N GLY A 41 11.00 11.36 -5.36
CA GLY A 41 10.64 12.62 -6.02
C GLY A 41 10.15 13.70 -5.07
N TYR A 42 9.81 14.85 -5.63
CA TYR A 42 9.19 15.94 -4.87
C TYR A 42 7.82 15.52 -4.39
N ILE A 43 7.59 15.71 -3.11
CA ILE A 43 6.28 15.48 -2.50
C ILE A 43 5.54 16.81 -2.51
N VAL A 44 4.33 16.75 -3.03
CA VAL A 44 3.45 17.91 -3.20
C VAL A 44 2.10 17.64 -2.57
N GLU A 45 1.43 18.72 -2.18
CA GLU A 45 0.04 18.71 -1.72
C GLU A 45 -0.74 19.78 -2.48
N ALA A 46 -2.07 19.60 -2.55
CA ALA A 46 -2.94 20.61 -3.13
C ALA A 46 -2.97 21.87 -2.24
N ASP A 47 -3.03 23.05 -2.86
CA ASP A 47 -3.34 24.28 -2.15
C ASP A 47 -4.82 24.31 -1.70
N ARG A 48 -5.22 25.34 -0.95
CA ARG A 48 -6.60 25.47 -0.46
C ARG A 48 -7.64 25.58 -1.57
N SER A 49 -7.24 25.99 -2.78
CA SER A 49 -8.15 26.09 -3.92
C SER A 49 -8.34 24.75 -4.63
N GLY A 50 -7.40 23.81 -4.46
CA GLY A 50 -7.36 22.55 -5.21
C GLY A 50 -6.92 22.72 -6.67
N LEU A 51 -6.44 23.91 -7.07
CA LEU A 51 -6.04 24.21 -8.44
C LEU A 51 -4.53 24.22 -8.66
N ASN A 52 -3.74 24.32 -7.59
CA ASN A 52 -2.28 24.30 -7.67
C ASN A 52 -1.68 23.25 -6.72
N LEU A 53 -0.50 22.76 -7.10
CA LEU A 53 0.34 21.92 -6.25
C LEU A 53 1.42 22.79 -5.60
N LYS A 54 1.62 22.61 -4.29
CA LYS A 54 2.72 23.21 -3.55
C LYS A 54 3.58 22.11 -2.94
N ASN A 55 4.84 22.42 -2.67
CA ASN A 55 5.73 21.50 -1.98
C ASN A 55 5.16 21.17 -0.59
N TYR A 56 5.16 19.90 -0.26
CA TYR A 56 4.77 19.43 1.05
C TYR A 56 5.84 19.83 2.08
N THR A 57 5.40 20.40 3.20
CA THR A 57 6.26 20.93 4.28
C THR A 57 5.86 20.38 5.65
N GLY A 58 5.22 19.20 5.66
CA GLY A 58 4.74 18.57 6.89
C GLY A 58 5.84 18.13 7.86
N PRO A 59 5.47 17.79 9.11
CA PRO A 59 6.40 17.47 10.18
C PRO A 59 7.29 16.26 9.90
N GLU A 60 6.88 15.34 9.02
CA GLU A 60 7.69 14.23 8.52
C GLU A 60 8.95 14.69 7.77
N PHE A 61 9.02 15.98 7.41
CA PHE A 61 10.15 16.65 6.78
C PHE A 61 10.88 17.65 7.69
N GLU A 62 10.48 17.84 8.97
CA GLU A 62 11.23 18.72 9.88
C GLU A 62 12.68 18.20 10.06
N GLY A 63 13.62 18.89 9.41
CA GLY A 63 15.07 18.59 9.46
C GLY A 63 15.60 17.65 8.37
N ALA A 64 14.77 17.15 7.44
CA ALA A 64 15.20 16.24 6.39
C ALA A 64 15.34 16.94 5.02
N PRO A 65 16.54 16.98 4.41
CA PRO A 65 16.68 17.45 3.03
C PRO A 65 16.01 16.48 2.06
N ILE A 66 15.25 17.03 1.10
CA ILE A 66 14.90 16.34 -0.16
C ILE A 66 16.20 16.14 -0.97
N PRO A 67 16.27 15.16 -1.88
CA PRO A 67 16.35 13.72 -1.70
C PRO A 67 17.83 13.26 -1.73
N ASN A 68 18.35 12.57 -0.71
CA ASN A 68 19.56 11.75 -0.87
C ASN A 68 19.55 10.61 0.15
N ASP A 69 19.05 9.46 -0.33
CA ASP A 69 19.28 8.06 0.03
C ASP A 69 19.25 7.56 1.49
N LYS A 70 19.40 8.39 2.51
CA LYS A 70 19.22 7.97 3.91
C LYS A 70 18.78 9.15 4.76
N LYS A 71 17.59 9.05 5.36
CA LYS A 71 17.27 9.70 6.64
C LYS A 71 15.94 9.18 7.17
N GLU A 72 15.92 8.87 8.45
CA GLU A 72 14.83 8.24 9.21
C GLU A 72 13.52 9.07 9.26
N ASN A 73 13.53 10.28 8.67
CA ASN A 73 12.41 11.22 8.57
C ASN A 73 12.10 11.49 7.09
N CYS A 74 11.36 10.59 6.44
CA CYS A 74 10.83 10.83 5.09
C CYS A 74 9.54 10.03 4.88
N LEU A 75 8.73 10.46 3.91
CA LEU A 75 7.62 9.63 3.42
C LEU A 75 8.19 8.47 2.59
N THR A 76 8.03 7.25 3.10
CA THR A 76 8.50 6.03 2.43
C THR A 76 7.55 5.60 1.33
N VAL A 77 8.05 4.84 0.35
CA VAL A 77 7.21 4.25 -0.71
C VAL A 77 6.08 3.39 -0.11
N THR A 78 6.38 2.57 0.89
CA THR A 78 5.38 1.78 1.63
C THR A 78 4.36 2.67 2.32
N GLY A 79 4.81 3.75 2.98
CA GLY A 79 3.93 4.71 3.64
C GLY A 79 2.95 5.36 2.66
N GLU A 80 3.44 5.80 1.50
CA GLU A 80 2.60 6.42 0.47
C GLU A 80 1.67 5.42 -0.23
N LEU A 81 2.09 4.17 -0.44
CA LEU A 81 1.21 3.10 -0.92
C LEU A 81 0.12 2.77 0.11
N ASN A 82 0.46 2.71 1.39
CA ASN A 82 -0.52 2.49 2.45
C ASN A 82 -1.52 3.67 2.54
N LYS A 83 -1.03 4.90 2.35
CA LYS A 83 -1.84 6.12 2.26
C LYS A 83 -2.79 6.07 1.06
N LEU A 84 -2.32 5.62 -0.10
CA LEU A 84 -3.15 5.43 -1.29
C LEU A 84 -4.32 4.46 -1.01
N ALA A 85 -4.04 3.30 -0.41
CA ALA A 85 -5.08 2.33 -0.06
C ALA A 85 -6.12 2.92 0.91
N HIS A 86 -5.66 3.62 1.94
CA HIS A 86 -6.54 4.28 2.90
C HIS A 86 -7.33 5.45 2.31
N ASN A 87 -6.75 6.24 1.40
CA ASN A 87 -7.47 7.33 0.74
C ASN A 87 -8.63 6.80 -0.13
N VAL A 88 -8.41 5.68 -0.83
CA VAL A 88 -9.46 5.03 -1.63
C VAL A 88 -10.55 4.44 -0.73
N ALA A 89 -10.17 3.81 0.39
CA ALA A 89 -11.11 3.23 1.36
C ALA A 89 -11.90 4.34 2.09
N MET A 90 -11.22 5.23 2.81
CA MET A 90 -11.84 6.31 3.59
C MET A 90 -12.59 7.33 2.72
N GLY A 91 -12.23 7.48 1.44
CA GLY A 91 -13.02 8.28 0.50
C GLY A 91 -14.48 7.81 0.44
N ARG A 92 -14.74 6.54 0.75
CA ARG A 92 -16.08 5.97 0.83
C ARG A 92 -16.79 6.33 2.13
N ASP A 93 -16.08 6.40 3.25
CA ASP A 93 -16.59 6.94 4.51
C ASP A 93 -17.00 8.42 4.34
N PHE A 94 -16.14 9.24 3.70
CA PHE A 94 -16.46 10.63 3.36
C PHE A 94 -17.67 10.74 2.41
N SER A 95 -17.86 9.75 1.54
CA SER A 95 -19.05 9.68 0.68
C SER A 95 -20.33 9.29 1.45
N GLY A 96 -20.19 8.76 2.67
CA GLY A 96 -21.27 8.33 3.56
C GLY A 96 -21.78 6.92 3.28
N VAL A 97 -20.99 6.06 2.63
CA VAL A 97 -21.47 4.73 2.16
C VAL A 97 -20.75 3.54 2.78
N HIS A 98 -19.71 3.79 3.58
CA HIS A 98 -18.97 2.79 4.34
C HIS A 98 -18.66 3.32 5.75
N TRP A 99 -18.16 2.43 6.59
CA TRP A 99 -17.58 2.74 7.90
C TRP A 99 -16.13 2.25 7.96
N ARG A 100 -15.33 2.85 8.84
CA ARG A 100 -13.95 2.44 9.15
C ARG A 100 -13.72 0.93 9.29
N VAL A 101 -14.69 0.17 9.79
CA VAL A 101 -14.57 -1.30 9.89
C VAL A 101 -14.60 -2.00 8.53
N ASP A 102 -15.40 -1.49 7.59
CA ASP A 102 -15.46 -1.95 6.19
C ASP A 102 -14.11 -1.70 5.50
N ASP A 103 -13.49 -0.56 5.80
CA ASP A 103 -12.21 -0.13 5.26
C ASP A 103 -11.03 -0.96 5.80
N VAL A 104 -10.83 -0.98 7.11
CA VAL A 104 -9.67 -1.65 7.74
C VAL A 104 -9.69 -3.14 7.47
N ASN A 105 -10.85 -3.78 7.59
CA ASN A 105 -10.96 -5.21 7.33
C ASN A 105 -10.97 -5.53 5.83
N GLY A 106 -11.49 -4.63 4.99
CA GLY A 106 -11.40 -4.74 3.54
C GLY A 106 -9.94 -4.70 3.06
N ILE A 107 -9.15 -3.73 3.52
CA ILE A 107 -7.72 -3.63 3.20
C ILE A 107 -6.97 -4.91 3.61
N ARG A 108 -7.19 -5.41 4.83
CA ARG A 108 -6.60 -6.67 5.31
C ARG A 108 -7.03 -7.89 4.51
N LEU A 109 -8.29 -7.95 4.07
CA LEU A 109 -8.78 -9.00 3.19
C LEU A 109 -8.05 -8.94 1.83
N GLY A 110 -7.93 -7.76 1.25
CA GLY A 110 -7.19 -7.52 0.01
C GLY A 110 -5.72 -7.94 0.10
N GLU A 111 -5.05 -7.59 1.19
CA GLU A 111 -3.66 -8.00 1.45
C GLU A 111 -3.52 -9.54 1.48
N LYS A 112 -4.42 -10.24 2.17
CA LYS A 112 -4.44 -11.72 2.19
C LYS A 112 -4.64 -12.33 0.81
N VAL A 113 -5.55 -11.76 0.01
CA VAL A 113 -5.78 -12.21 -1.37
C VAL A 113 -4.51 -12.02 -2.21
N ALA A 114 -3.84 -10.87 -2.10
CA ALA A 114 -2.60 -10.59 -2.82
C ALA A 114 -1.45 -11.51 -2.41
N ILE A 115 -1.30 -11.81 -1.11
CA ILE A 115 -0.31 -12.78 -0.61
C ILE A 115 -0.56 -14.15 -1.22
N HIS A 116 -1.80 -14.64 -1.18
CA HIS A 116 -2.14 -15.95 -1.74
C HIS A 116 -1.94 -16.01 -3.25
N TYR A 117 -2.32 -14.95 -3.96
CA TYR A 117 -2.04 -14.81 -5.38
C TYR A 117 -0.54 -14.90 -5.66
N MET A 118 0.30 -14.14 -4.95
CA MET A 118 1.75 -14.20 -5.18
C MET A 118 2.39 -15.53 -4.80
N GLN A 119 1.90 -16.21 -3.76
CA GLN A 119 2.36 -17.57 -3.46
C GLN A 119 2.12 -18.49 -4.65
N ASN A 120 0.90 -18.47 -5.23
CA ASN A 120 0.56 -19.28 -6.40
C ASN A 120 1.41 -18.91 -7.63
N GLU A 121 1.72 -17.63 -7.82
CA GLU A 121 2.59 -17.21 -8.93
C GLU A 121 4.04 -17.68 -8.73
N LEU A 122 4.61 -17.53 -7.53
CA LEU A 122 5.97 -18.01 -7.23
C LEU A 122 6.09 -19.53 -7.39
N ASP A 123 5.09 -20.29 -6.96
CA ASP A 123 5.09 -21.76 -7.10
C ASP A 123 5.06 -22.24 -8.56
N ARG A 124 4.66 -21.38 -9.51
CA ARG A 124 4.66 -21.67 -10.95
C ARG A 124 5.94 -21.24 -11.65
N GLN A 125 6.75 -20.38 -11.05
CA GLN A 125 8.01 -19.96 -11.65
C GLN A 125 9.03 -21.08 -11.59
N PRO A 126 9.94 -21.24 -12.58
CA PRO A 126 10.98 -22.25 -12.51
C PRO A 126 12.04 -21.92 -11.45
N GLU A 127 12.35 -20.65 -11.23
CA GLU A 127 13.37 -20.19 -10.29
C GLU A 127 12.94 -20.39 -8.83
N CYS A 128 13.92 -20.53 -7.93
CA CYS A 128 13.67 -20.28 -6.51
C CYS A 128 13.63 -18.77 -6.28
N ALA A 129 12.57 -18.32 -5.62
CA ALA A 129 12.35 -16.92 -5.33
C ALA A 129 11.61 -16.74 -4.01
N SER A 130 12.02 -15.69 -3.30
CA SER A 130 11.34 -15.16 -2.13
C SER A 130 10.98 -13.71 -2.36
N ARG A 131 9.93 -13.24 -1.68
CA ARG A 131 9.53 -11.84 -1.63
C ARG A 131 9.33 -11.45 -0.17
N LYS A 132 9.84 -10.28 0.19
CA LYS A 132 9.62 -9.68 1.50
C LYS A 132 8.89 -8.36 1.31
N PHE A 133 7.96 -8.04 2.21
CA PHE A 133 7.36 -6.70 2.24
C PHE A 133 6.83 -6.39 3.65
N LYS A 134 6.49 -5.12 3.89
CA LYS A 134 5.88 -4.68 5.15
C LYS A 134 4.35 -4.67 5.03
N SER A 135 3.66 -5.39 5.90
CA SER A 135 2.20 -5.50 5.92
C SER A 135 1.53 -4.19 6.35
N PHE A 136 0.21 -4.11 6.21
CA PHE A 136 -0.57 -3.00 6.77
C PHE A 136 -0.53 -2.94 8.30
N ASP A 137 -0.32 -4.07 8.97
CA ASP A 137 -0.17 -4.14 10.44
C ASP A 137 1.25 -3.80 10.91
N GLY A 138 2.19 -3.62 9.97
CA GLY A 138 3.57 -3.17 10.24
C GLY A 138 4.60 -4.28 10.35
N ASP A 139 4.18 -5.54 10.34
CA ASP A 139 5.05 -6.71 10.36
C ASP A 139 5.70 -6.96 8.99
N PHE A 140 6.85 -7.63 8.98
CA PHE A 140 7.43 -8.15 7.74
C PHE A 140 6.79 -9.49 7.38
N VAL A 141 6.31 -9.59 6.14
CA VAL A 141 5.76 -10.81 5.56
C VAL A 141 6.74 -11.34 4.51
N TYR A 142 6.94 -12.65 4.53
CA TYR A 142 7.79 -13.38 3.61
C TYR A 142 6.93 -14.36 2.81
N ILE A 143 7.07 -14.35 1.49
CA ILE A 143 6.41 -15.27 0.58
C ILE A 143 7.53 -16.00 -0.17
N THR A 144 7.64 -17.31 0.05
CA THR A 144 8.71 -18.14 -0.51
C THR A 144 8.10 -19.26 -1.32
N LYS A 145 8.66 -19.53 -2.49
CA LYS A 145 8.28 -20.68 -3.30
C LYS A 145 8.41 -21.98 -2.50
N SER A 146 7.40 -22.84 -2.60
CA SER A 146 7.36 -24.14 -1.96
C SER A 146 8.53 -25.02 -2.39
N GLY A 147 9.24 -25.61 -1.42
CA GLY A 147 10.39 -26.47 -1.68
C GLY A 147 11.71 -25.74 -1.94
N CYS A 148 11.73 -24.40 -1.88
CA CYS A 148 12.96 -23.61 -1.90
C CYS A 148 13.38 -23.19 -0.49
N ASP A 149 14.68 -22.94 -0.30
CA ASP A 149 15.21 -22.37 0.94
C ASP A 149 14.76 -20.90 1.07
N PRO A 150 14.20 -20.46 2.22
CA PRO A 150 13.85 -19.06 2.46
C PRO A 150 15.01 -18.07 2.33
N GLU A 151 16.28 -18.51 2.47
CA GLU A 151 17.47 -17.67 2.27
C GLU A 151 17.86 -17.48 0.79
N TYR A 152 17.14 -18.09 -0.15
CA TYR A 152 17.41 -17.93 -1.57
C TYR A 152 16.95 -16.55 -2.06
N GLU A 153 17.83 -15.56 -1.99
CA GLU A 153 17.65 -14.28 -2.69
C GLU A 153 17.94 -14.50 -4.19
N SER A 154 16.91 -14.41 -5.02
CA SER A 154 17.10 -14.32 -6.47
C SER A 154 17.81 -13.01 -6.78
N ILE A 155 19.07 -13.08 -7.20
CA ILE A 155 19.82 -11.96 -7.76
C ILE A 155 19.14 -11.55 -9.07
N LEU A 156 18.26 -10.56 -9.02
CA LEU A 156 17.81 -9.79 -10.18
C LEU A 156 17.88 -8.31 -9.85
#